data_AF-I2CP51-F1
#
_entry.id   AF-I2CP51-F1
#
_cell.length_a   1.000
_cell.length_b   1.000
_cell.length_c   1.000
_cell.angle_alpha   90.00
_cell.angle_beta   90.00
_cell.angle_gamma   90.00
#
_symmetry.space_group_name_H-M   'P 1'
#
loop_
_entity.id
_entity.type
_entity.pdbx_description
1 polymer ?
#
loop_
_entity_poly.entity_id
_entity_poly.type
_entity_poly.pdbx_seq_one_letter_code
_entity_poly.pdbx_strand_id
1 'polypeptide(L)'
;ALAIALAQGAVPALRRLILSRNRIYGDGTAALTEALGQGRCPALTWLDLRGNKIGSKGAASVGSLLSRGTCPRLAGLDVGGNYLYAEGTALLASALIQRPQPAMKSLDVEDNAMTAEGAFLLSEAIRRGAVRGLERLNLGRNGIHAEGVGFLMAALAEGSCPRLRSLSLRSNELGPFGFAHVAACFQQGGMKGLEFLDLAVNGMSDEPATLLLPILLSPVLLPALRDVDMTFNGLDPTRARCQVLALRGGREGGSHGGREPNMPVVRLERKSSVPIIRRTQSAPASSG
;
A
#
# COMPACT_ATOMS: atom_id res chain seq x y z
N ALA A 1 -8.51 -30.18 -1.49
CA ALA A 1 -9.69 -30.16 -2.38
C ALA A 1 -9.61 -29.02 -3.40
N LEU A 2 -9.67 -27.74 -3.00
CA LEU A 2 -9.64 -26.61 -3.94
C LEU A 2 -8.45 -26.63 -4.91
N ALA A 3 -7.22 -26.77 -4.41
CA ALA A 3 -6.03 -26.85 -5.27
C ALA A 3 -6.12 -27.98 -6.31
N ILE A 4 -6.67 -29.14 -5.94
CA ILE A 4 -6.89 -30.25 -6.87
C ILE A 4 -7.89 -29.86 -7.96
N ALA A 5 -9.01 -29.24 -7.60
CA ALA A 5 -10.02 -28.79 -8.57
C ALA A 5 -9.46 -27.74 -9.55
N LEU A 6 -8.64 -26.81 -9.06
CA LEU A 6 -7.95 -25.81 -9.90
C LEU A 6 -6.94 -26.50 -10.84
N ALA A 7 -6.13 -27.41 -10.32
CA ALA A 7 -5.17 -28.21 -11.08
C ALA A 7 -5.85 -29.15 -12.09
N GLN A 8 -7.09 -29.58 -11.85
CA GLN A 8 -7.86 -30.36 -12.81
C GLN A 8 -8.52 -29.48 -13.89
N GLY A 9 -8.56 -28.17 -13.70
CA GLY A 9 -9.22 -27.25 -14.63
C GLY A 9 -10.75 -27.33 -14.53
N ALA A 10 -11.27 -27.66 -13.35
CA ALA A 10 -12.72 -27.74 -13.12
C ALA A 10 -13.42 -26.38 -13.25
N VAL A 11 -12.67 -25.27 -13.15
CA VAL A 11 -13.21 -23.90 -13.13
C VAL A 11 -12.41 -22.94 -14.04
N PRO A 12 -12.33 -23.18 -15.37
CA PRO A 12 -11.47 -22.40 -16.26
C PRO A 12 -11.91 -20.93 -16.41
N ALA A 13 -13.18 -20.65 -16.14
CA ALA A 13 -13.76 -19.31 -16.16
C ALA A 13 -13.63 -18.56 -14.82
N LEU A 14 -12.92 -19.10 -13.83
CA LEU A 14 -12.75 -18.46 -12.52
C LEU A 14 -12.06 -17.09 -12.67
N ARG A 15 -12.76 -16.02 -12.27
CA ARG A 15 -12.25 -14.64 -12.36
C ARG A 15 -11.69 -14.11 -11.06
N ARG A 16 -12.29 -14.50 -9.93
CA ARG A 16 -11.91 -14.02 -8.60
C ARG A 16 -11.83 -15.19 -7.66
N LEU A 17 -10.69 -15.36 -7.01
CA LEU A 17 -10.51 -16.34 -5.96
C LEU A 17 -10.33 -15.60 -4.63
N ILE A 18 -11.32 -15.72 -3.76
CA ILE A 18 -11.38 -15.03 -2.46
C ILE A 18 -11.17 -16.06 -1.36
N LEU A 19 -10.02 -15.99 -0.69
CA LEU A 19 -9.60 -16.92 0.35
C LEU A 19 -9.15 -16.18 1.61
N SER A 20 -9.63 -14.96 1.82
CA SER A 20 -9.30 -14.17 3.00
C SER A 20 -9.73 -14.85 4.30
N ARG A 21 -8.87 -14.77 5.32
CA ARG A 21 -9.12 -15.24 6.70
C ARG A 21 -9.47 -16.73 6.84
N ASN A 22 -8.86 -17.58 6.01
CA ASN A 22 -9.08 -19.03 6.02
C ASN A 22 -8.00 -19.84 6.75
N ARG A 23 -7.08 -19.18 7.48
CA ARG A 23 -5.93 -19.82 8.14
C ARG A 23 -5.09 -20.65 7.15
N ILE A 24 -4.90 -20.14 5.93
CA ILE A 24 -3.99 -20.75 4.96
C ILE A 24 -2.55 -20.48 5.39
N TYR A 25 -1.73 -21.54 5.42
CA TYR A 25 -0.30 -21.46 5.76
C TYR A 25 0.57 -21.56 4.49
N GLY A 26 1.89 -21.48 4.65
CA GLY A 26 2.84 -21.57 3.54
C GLY A 26 2.62 -22.79 2.64
N ASP A 27 2.37 -23.98 3.20
CA ASP A 27 2.13 -25.20 2.41
C ASP A 27 0.80 -25.18 1.65
N GLY A 28 -0.26 -24.66 2.28
CA GLY A 28 -1.55 -24.48 1.62
C GLY A 28 -1.45 -23.47 0.46
N THR A 29 -0.62 -22.43 0.64
CA THR A 29 -0.33 -21.45 -0.40
C THR A 29 0.47 -22.08 -1.53
N ALA A 30 1.50 -22.87 -1.22
CA ALA A 30 2.29 -23.59 -2.21
C ALA A 30 1.42 -24.53 -3.07
N ALA A 31 0.56 -25.32 -2.44
CA ALA A 31 -0.36 -26.20 -3.15
C ALA A 31 -1.33 -25.41 -4.06
N LEU A 32 -1.84 -24.28 -3.58
CA LEU A 32 -2.70 -23.40 -4.35
C LEU A 32 -1.97 -22.78 -5.55
N THR A 33 -0.78 -22.21 -5.34
CA THR A 33 -0.01 -21.54 -6.37
C THR A 33 0.54 -22.52 -7.39
N GLU A 34 0.87 -23.76 -7.00
CA GLU A 34 1.26 -24.81 -7.94
C GLU A 34 0.08 -25.18 -8.85
N ALA A 35 -1.13 -25.33 -8.28
CA ALA A 35 -2.33 -25.58 -9.07
C ALA A 35 -2.66 -24.46 -10.06
N LEU A 36 -2.60 -23.19 -9.63
CA LEU A 36 -2.73 -22.03 -10.50
C LEU A 36 -1.58 -21.94 -11.52
N GLY A 37 -0.40 -22.41 -11.13
CA GLY A 37 0.81 -22.56 -11.94
C GLY A 37 0.68 -23.56 -13.09
N GLN A 38 -0.42 -24.32 -13.16
CA GLN A 38 -0.73 -25.19 -14.30
C GLN A 38 -1.48 -24.46 -15.43
N GLY A 39 -1.85 -23.18 -15.23
CA GLY A 39 -2.46 -22.36 -16.29
C GLY A 39 -3.90 -22.73 -16.65
N ARG A 40 -4.57 -23.56 -15.84
CA ARG A 40 -5.96 -23.98 -16.09
C ARG A 40 -7.01 -22.95 -15.66
N CYS A 41 -6.59 -21.82 -15.10
CA CYS A 41 -7.46 -20.70 -14.70
C CYS A 41 -7.04 -19.39 -15.40
N PRO A 42 -7.03 -19.32 -16.75
CA PRO A 42 -6.50 -18.16 -17.49
C PRO A 42 -7.35 -16.89 -17.34
N ALA A 43 -8.60 -17.03 -16.88
CA ALA A 43 -9.53 -15.93 -16.65
C ALA A 43 -9.32 -15.22 -15.29
N LEU A 44 -8.41 -15.71 -14.44
CA LEU A 44 -8.23 -15.18 -13.09
C LEU A 44 -7.71 -13.74 -13.13
N THR A 45 -8.50 -12.83 -12.58
CA THR A 45 -8.19 -11.40 -12.47
C THR A 45 -7.94 -10.94 -11.05
N TRP A 46 -8.35 -11.70 -10.04
CA TRP A 46 -8.19 -11.32 -8.63
C TRP A 46 -7.86 -12.52 -7.76
N LEU A 47 -6.80 -12.40 -6.95
CA LEU A 47 -6.44 -13.36 -5.92
C LEU A 47 -6.38 -12.64 -4.57
N ASP A 48 -7.26 -13.05 -3.64
CA ASP A 48 -7.28 -12.55 -2.27
C ASP A 48 -6.87 -13.67 -1.31
N LEU A 49 -5.75 -13.45 -0.62
CA LEU A 49 -5.17 -14.28 0.43
C LEU A 49 -5.08 -13.50 1.75
N ARG A 50 -5.80 -12.39 1.92
CA ARG A 50 -5.71 -11.50 3.08
C ARG A 50 -5.97 -12.20 4.41
N GLY A 51 -5.23 -11.85 5.47
CA GLY A 51 -5.52 -12.28 6.83
C GLY A 51 -5.30 -13.79 7.05
N ASN A 52 -4.36 -14.38 6.33
CA ASN A 52 -3.94 -15.76 6.50
C ASN A 52 -2.60 -15.80 7.26
N LYS A 53 -1.83 -16.90 7.15
CA LYS A 53 -0.54 -17.08 7.81
C LYS A 53 0.48 -17.65 6.83
N ILE A 54 0.51 -17.10 5.62
CA ILE A 54 1.27 -17.70 4.51
C ILE A 54 2.79 -17.58 4.74
N GLY A 55 3.26 -16.57 5.47
CA GLY A 55 4.68 -16.38 5.79
C GLY A 55 5.55 -16.11 4.56
N SER A 56 6.87 -16.03 4.76
CA SER A 56 7.83 -15.86 3.66
C SER A 56 7.79 -17.04 2.67
N LYS A 57 7.56 -18.27 3.13
CA LYS A 57 7.35 -19.45 2.27
C LYS A 57 6.16 -19.31 1.32
N GLY A 58 5.03 -18.81 1.82
CA GLY A 58 3.87 -18.53 1.00
C GLY A 58 4.10 -17.36 0.04
N ALA A 59 4.83 -16.33 0.48
CA ALA A 59 5.27 -15.23 -0.37
C ALA A 59 6.12 -15.73 -1.55
N ALA A 60 7.08 -16.63 -1.29
CA ALA A 60 7.92 -17.27 -2.30
C ALA A 60 7.06 -18.02 -3.34
N SER A 61 6.03 -18.70 -2.85
CA SER A 61 5.10 -19.48 -3.67
C SER A 61 4.24 -18.58 -4.56
N VAL A 62 3.75 -17.45 -4.03
CA VAL A 62 3.06 -16.41 -4.81
C VAL A 62 4.02 -15.77 -5.82
N GLY A 63 5.26 -15.48 -5.42
CA GLY A 63 6.29 -14.98 -6.32
C GLY A 63 6.55 -15.95 -7.49
N SER A 64 6.67 -17.24 -7.21
CA SER A 64 6.81 -18.27 -8.25
C SER A 64 5.64 -18.27 -9.23
N LEU A 65 4.40 -18.15 -8.74
CA LEU A 65 3.21 -18.03 -9.60
C LEU A 65 3.30 -16.81 -10.54
N LEU A 66 3.70 -15.65 -10.01
CA LEU A 66 3.88 -14.42 -10.80
C LEU A 66 4.98 -14.61 -11.86
N SER A 67 6.12 -15.18 -11.50
CA SER A 67 7.25 -15.45 -12.41
C SER A 67 6.93 -16.49 -13.49
N ARG A 68 6.01 -17.43 -13.25
CA ARG A 68 5.52 -18.39 -14.28
C ARG A 68 4.61 -17.72 -15.31
N GLY A 69 3.87 -16.68 -14.90
CA GLY A 69 2.94 -15.92 -15.75
C GLY A 69 1.78 -16.73 -16.32
N THR A 70 1.33 -17.74 -15.59
CA THR A 70 0.18 -18.59 -15.95
C THR A 70 -1.17 -17.93 -15.64
N CYS A 71 -1.15 -16.80 -14.92
CA CYS A 71 -2.30 -15.94 -14.65
C CYS A 71 -2.11 -14.57 -15.34
N PRO A 72 -2.11 -14.49 -16.68
CA PRO A 72 -1.74 -13.28 -17.42
C PRO A 72 -2.72 -12.11 -17.23
N ARG A 73 -3.94 -12.39 -16.74
CA ARG A 73 -4.99 -11.39 -16.50
C ARG A 73 -5.06 -10.95 -15.04
N LEU A 74 -4.15 -11.41 -14.18
CA LEU A 74 -4.17 -11.09 -12.75
C LEU A 74 -3.98 -9.58 -12.55
N ALA A 75 -5.08 -8.91 -12.21
CA ALA A 75 -5.15 -7.47 -12.04
C ALA A 75 -5.15 -7.05 -10.57
N GLY A 76 -5.44 -7.97 -9.64
CA GLY A 76 -5.41 -7.70 -8.23
C GLY A 76 -4.81 -8.85 -7.43
N LEU A 77 -3.91 -8.50 -6.53
CA LEU A 77 -3.32 -9.38 -5.53
C LEU A 77 -3.47 -8.74 -4.16
N ASP A 78 -4.15 -9.43 -3.25
CA ASP A 78 -4.22 -9.06 -1.83
C ASP A 78 -3.55 -10.16 -1.00
N VAL A 79 -2.42 -9.81 -0.40
CA VAL A 79 -1.68 -10.65 0.55
C VAL A 79 -1.52 -9.91 1.88
N GLY A 80 -2.41 -8.97 2.22
CA GLY A 80 -2.33 -8.22 3.46
C GLY A 80 -2.54 -9.10 4.71
N GLY A 81 -1.89 -8.80 5.83
CA GLY A 81 -2.10 -9.50 7.11
C GLY A 81 -1.62 -10.96 7.09
N ASN A 82 -0.42 -11.21 6.60
CA ASN A 82 0.08 -12.55 6.28
C ASN A 82 1.47 -12.89 6.83
N TYR A 83 2.08 -11.96 7.59
CA TYR A 83 3.39 -12.15 8.19
C TYR A 83 4.48 -12.48 7.14
N LEU A 84 4.50 -11.76 6.02
CA LEU A 84 5.52 -11.99 4.98
C LEU A 84 6.93 -11.62 5.47
N TYR A 85 7.02 -10.62 6.34
CA TYR A 85 8.26 -9.97 6.77
C TYR A 85 9.06 -9.37 5.59
N ALA A 86 10.24 -8.82 5.87
CA ALA A 86 11.14 -8.30 4.84
C ALA A 86 11.49 -9.36 3.79
N GLU A 87 11.82 -10.59 4.23
CA GLU A 87 12.16 -11.72 3.36
C GLU A 87 11.04 -12.05 2.35
N GLY A 88 9.79 -12.19 2.82
CA GLY A 88 8.67 -12.51 1.94
C GLY A 88 8.37 -11.38 0.95
N THR A 89 8.51 -10.12 1.38
CA THR A 89 8.35 -8.97 0.47
C THR A 89 9.47 -8.93 -0.57
N ALA A 90 10.71 -9.20 -0.17
CA ALA A 90 11.87 -9.28 -1.06
C ALA A 90 11.66 -10.31 -2.18
N LEU A 91 11.11 -11.47 -1.84
CA LEU A 91 10.78 -12.53 -2.79
C LEU A 91 9.68 -12.10 -3.77
N LEU A 92 8.63 -11.42 -3.29
CA LEU A 92 7.59 -10.87 -4.16
C LEU A 92 8.15 -9.80 -5.09
N ALA A 93 8.95 -8.87 -4.58
CA ALA A 93 9.59 -7.81 -5.38
C ALA A 93 10.52 -8.40 -6.44
N SER A 94 11.34 -9.39 -6.07
CA SER A 94 12.22 -10.10 -7.00
C SER A 94 11.44 -10.80 -8.11
N ALA A 95 10.32 -11.44 -7.80
CA ALA A 95 9.46 -12.06 -8.79
C ALA A 95 8.84 -11.03 -9.75
N LEU A 96 8.41 -9.87 -9.25
CA LEU A 96 7.91 -8.77 -10.08
C LEU A 96 9.00 -8.23 -11.02
N ILE A 97 10.25 -8.12 -10.55
CA ILE A 97 11.40 -7.72 -11.39
C ILE A 97 11.68 -8.77 -12.46
N GLN A 98 11.67 -10.06 -12.10
CA GLN A 98 11.91 -11.17 -13.04
C GLN A 98 10.85 -11.23 -14.13
N ARG A 99 9.58 -11.02 -13.79
CA ARG A 99 8.48 -10.96 -14.75
C ARG A 99 7.54 -9.79 -14.43
N PRO A 100 7.65 -8.68 -15.19
CA PRO A 100 6.71 -7.57 -15.09
C PRO A 100 5.25 -8.01 -15.22
N GLN A 101 4.39 -7.39 -14.42
CA GLN A 101 2.96 -7.64 -14.35
C GLN A 101 2.19 -6.40 -14.83
N PRO A 102 2.16 -6.11 -16.16
CA PRO A 102 1.51 -4.91 -16.68
C PRO A 102 -0.01 -4.90 -16.49
N ALA A 103 -0.62 -6.07 -16.30
CA ALA A 103 -2.04 -6.20 -15.99
C ALA A 103 -2.38 -5.88 -14.53
N MET A 104 -1.38 -5.86 -13.63
CA MET A 104 -1.59 -5.63 -12.20
C MET A 104 -2.01 -4.18 -11.95
N LYS A 105 -3.24 -4.02 -11.45
CA LYS A 105 -3.86 -2.73 -11.11
C LYS A 105 -3.91 -2.49 -9.60
N SER A 106 -3.93 -3.56 -8.80
CA SER A 106 -4.05 -3.48 -7.35
C SER A 106 -3.06 -4.43 -6.69
N LEU A 107 -2.24 -3.89 -5.80
CA LEU A 107 -1.35 -4.65 -4.93
C LEU A 107 -1.60 -4.22 -3.48
N ASP A 108 -2.08 -5.16 -2.67
CA ASP A 108 -2.25 -4.98 -1.24
C ASP A 108 -1.30 -5.92 -0.49
N VAL A 109 -0.37 -5.30 0.23
CA VAL A 109 0.63 -5.96 1.09
C VAL A 109 0.58 -5.39 2.50
N GLU A 110 -0.55 -4.82 2.91
CA GLU A 110 -0.77 -4.23 4.25
C GLU A 110 -0.43 -5.23 5.37
N ASP A 111 0.06 -4.78 6.52
CA ASP A 111 0.17 -5.60 7.75
C ASP A 111 1.05 -6.86 7.56
N ASN A 112 2.26 -6.67 7.05
CA ASN A 112 3.21 -7.75 6.74
C ASN A 112 4.61 -7.55 7.32
N ALA A 113 4.85 -6.53 8.14
CA ALA A 113 6.16 -6.23 8.74
C ALA A 113 7.29 -6.18 7.69
N MET A 114 7.04 -5.49 6.58
CA MET A 114 7.95 -5.34 5.43
C MET A 114 9.33 -4.77 5.77
N THR A 115 9.40 -3.88 6.77
CA THR A 115 10.58 -3.06 7.10
C THR A 115 11.02 -2.11 5.97
N ALA A 116 12.05 -1.29 6.20
CA ALA A 116 12.65 -0.44 5.18
C ALA A 116 13.32 -1.26 4.05
N GLU A 117 13.88 -2.43 4.36
CA GLU A 117 14.55 -3.31 3.42
C GLU A 117 13.57 -3.89 2.37
N GLY A 118 12.43 -4.41 2.83
CA GLY A 118 11.40 -4.90 1.92
C GLY A 118 10.82 -3.77 1.04
N ALA A 119 10.70 -2.56 1.60
CA ALA A 119 10.24 -1.39 0.87
C ALA A 119 11.24 -0.93 -0.20
N PHE A 120 12.55 -0.98 0.08
CA PHE A 120 13.60 -0.71 -0.89
C PHE A 120 13.48 -1.62 -2.13
N LEU A 121 13.34 -2.93 -1.91
CA LEU A 121 13.24 -3.90 -3.00
C LEU A 121 11.94 -3.73 -3.82
N LEU A 122 10.82 -3.45 -3.16
CA LEU A 122 9.58 -3.13 -3.87
C LEU A 122 9.72 -1.82 -4.68
N SER A 123 10.45 -0.84 -4.15
CA SER A 123 10.73 0.42 -4.85
C SER A 123 11.59 0.20 -6.08
N GLU A 124 12.57 -0.72 -6.03
CA GLU A 124 13.35 -1.14 -7.19
C GLU A 124 12.47 -1.83 -8.25
N ALA A 125 11.52 -2.67 -7.83
CA ALA A 125 10.56 -3.28 -8.75
C ALA A 125 9.69 -2.21 -9.43
N ILE A 126 9.21 -1.22 -8.67
CA ILE A 126 8.46 -0.07 -9.19
C ILE A 126 9.32 0.71 -10.18
N ARG A 127 10.55 1.10 -9.79
CA ARG A 127 11.49 1.86 -10.63
C ARG A 127 11.73 1.20 -11.98
N ARG A 128 11.88 -0.13 -12.00
CA ARG A 128 12.07 -0.94 -13.23
C ARG A 128 10.80 -1.13 -14.05
N GLY A 129 9.67 -0.55 -13.63
CA GLY A 129 8.39 -0.65 -14.35
C GLY A 129 7.70 -2.00 -14.22
N ALA A 130 8.07 -2.82 -13.22
CA ALA A 130 7.50 -4.15 -13.03
C ALA A 130 5.98 -4.14 -12.85
N VAL A 131 5.43 -3.05 -12.33
CA VAL A 131 3.99 -2.84 -12.09
C VAL A 131 3.52 -1.49 -12.67
N ARG A 132 3.95 -1.15 -13.90
CA ARG A 132 3.58 0.14 -14.55
C ARG A 132 2.07 0.37 -14.69
N GLY A 133 1.27 -0.70 -14.67
CA GLY A 133 -0.20 -0.67 -14.72
C GLY A 133 -0.89 -0.37 -13.38
N LEU A 134 -0.14 -0.25 -12.29
CA LEU A 134 -0.69 -0.17 -10.94
C LEU A 134 -1.52 1.10 -10.73
N GLU A 135 -2.74 0.92 -10.27
CA GLU A 135 -3.71 1.98 -9.94
C GLU A 135 -3.86 2.15 -8.42
N ARG A 136 -3.67 1.06 -7.65
CA ARG A 136 -3.82 1.01 -6.19
C ARG A 136 -2.66 0.27 -5.54
N LEU A 137 -2.00 0.93 -4.59
CA LEU A 137 -0.93 0.36 -3.77
C LEU A 137 -1.24 0.57 -2.28
N ASN A 138 -1.41 -0.53 -1.54
CA ASN A 138 -1.58 -0.48 -0.09
C ASN A 138 -0.36 -1.10 0.61
N LEU A 139 0.38 -0.24 1.31
CA LEU A 139 1.58 -0.56 2.05
C LEU A 139 1.41 -0.31 3.56
N GLY A 140 0.19 -0.13 4.05
CA GLY A 140 -0.04 0.21 5.46
C GLY A 140 0.48 -0.84 6.44
N ARG A 141 0.78 -0.43 7.68
CA ARG A 141 1.16 -1.31 8.80
C ARG A 141 2.36 -2.21 8.52
N ASN A 142 3.40 -1.66 7.91
CA ASN A 142 4.55 -2.45 7.45
C ASN A 142 5.88 -2.06 8.10
N GLY A 143 5.90 -1.01 8.93
CA GLY A 143 7.15 -0.54 9.55
C GLY A 143 8.16 -0.08 8.51
N ILE A 144 7.71 0.64 7.47
CA ILE A 144 8.57 1.07 6.36
C ILE A 144 9.61 2.12 6.81
N HIS A 145 9.26 2.92 7.83
CA HIS A 145 10.06 4.02 8.38
C HIS A 145 10.41 5.11 7.34
N ALA A 146 11.15 6.13 7.78
CA ALA A 146 11.56 7.26 6.93
C ALA A 146 12.42 6.83 5.73
N GLU A 147 13.32 5.87 5.94
CA GLU A 147 14.26 5.38 4.91
C GLU A 147 13.52 4.64 3.80
N GLY A 148 12.67 3.66 4.15
CA GLY A 148 11.93 2.88 3.18
C GLY A 148 10.96 3.72 2.35
N VAL A 149 10.31 4.71 2.95
CA VAL A 149 9.43 5.63 2.20
C VAL A 149 10.23 6.55 1.31
N GLY A 150 11.46 6.91 1.68
CA GLY A 150 12.38 7.67 0.84
C GLY A 150 12.66 6.97 -0.49
N PHE A 151 12.96 5.66 -0.46
CA PHE A 151 13.15 4.87 -1.67
C PHE A 151 11.88 4.80 -2.54
N LEU A 152 10.72 4.59 -1.91
CA LEU A 152 9.45 4.53 -2.60
C LEU A 152 9.11 5.86 -3.29
N MET A 153 9.27 6.97 -2.55
CA MET A 153 8.99 8.31 -3.05
C MET A 153 9.94 8.70 -4.20
N ALA A 154 11.22 8.32 -4.12
CA ALA A 154 12.16 8.54 -5.21
C ALA A 154 11.73 7.79 -6.48
N ALA A 155 11.39 6.49 -6.36
CA ALA A 155 10.91 5.70 -7.50
C ALA A 155 9.60 6.23 -8.11
N LEU A 156 8.70 6.77 -7.29
CA LEU A 156 7.44 7.38 -7.76
C LEU A 156 7.64 8.77 -8.39
N ALA A 157 8.63 9.54 -7.92
CA ALA A 157 8.99 10.83 -8.50
C ALA A 157 9.57 10.70 -9.92
N GLU A 158 10.27 9.58 -10.20
CA GLU A 158 10.75 9.22 -11.54
C GLU A 158 9.61 8.88 -12.53
N GLY A 159 8.36 8.79 -12.07
CA GLY A 159 7.20 8.52 -12.92
C GLY A 159 6.99 7.04 -13.25
N SER A 160 7.56 6.12 -12.47
CA SER A 160 7.54 4.68 -12.79
C SER A 160 6.17 4.01 -12.65
N CYS A 161 5.24 4.60 -11.87
CA CYS A 161 3.83 4.20 -11.78
C CYS A 161 2.87 5.33 -12.20
N PRO A 162 2.74 5.64 -13.51
CA PRO A 162 1.99 6.80 -13.99
C PRO A 162 0.46 6.66 -13.82
N ARG A 163 -0.03 5.45 -13.53
CA ARG A 163 -1.46 5.16 -13.35
C ARG A 163 -1.89 5.11 -11.89
N LEU A 164 -0.97 5.34 -10.94
CA LEU A 164 -1.26 5.24 -9.53
C LEU A 164 -2.25 6.33 -9.10
N ARG A 165 -3.43 5.90 -8.64
CA ARG A 165 -4.53 6.77 -8.19
C ARG A 165 -4.73 6.71 -6.69
N SER A 166 -4.31 5.63 -6.03
CA SER A 166 -4.46 5.49 -4.59
C SER A 166 -3.24 4.84 -3.97
N LEU A 167 -2.72 5.52 -2.95
CA LEU A 167 -1.57 5.10 -2.17
C LEU A 167 -1.93 5.14 -0.68
N SER A 168 -1.71 4.02 0.00
CA SER A 168 -1.81 3.94 1.46
C SER A 168 -0.46 3.61 2.07
N LEU A 169 -0.01 4.50 2.95
CA LEU A 169 1.20 4.39 3.77
C LEU A 169 0.85 4.45 5.26
N ARG A 170 -0.40 4.20 5.62
CA ARG A 170 -0.89 4.26 7.00
C ARG A 170 -0.02 3.45 7.96
N SER A 171 0.28 3.97 9.15
CA SER A 171 0.91 3.18 10.23
C SER A 171 2.26 2.57 9.84
N ASN A 172 3.14 3.35 9.24
CA ASN A 172 4.48 2.97 8.80
C ASN A 172 5.62 3.72 9.52
N GLU A 173 5.30 4.51 10.55
CA GLU A 173 6.32 5.20 11.37
C GLU A 173 7.24 6.10 10.53
N LEU A 174 6.67 6.85 9.58
CA LEU A 174 7.44 7.68 8.65
C LEU A 174 8.26 8.76 9.37
N GLY A 175 7.72 9.33 10.46
CA GLY A 175 8.32 10.45 11.17
C GLY A 175 8.46 11.71 10.30
N PRO A 176 9.02 12.80 10.85
CA PRO A 176 9.20 14.06 10.12
C PRO A 176 9.97 13.92 8.81
N PHE A 177 11.05 13.13 8.83
CA PHE A 177 11.88 12.89 7.65
C PHE A 177 11.15 12.12 6.55
N GLY A 178 10.31 11.14 6.89
CA GLY A 178 9.51 10.44 5.89
C GLY A 178 8.51 11.35 5.19
N PHE A 179 7.89 12.29 5.91
CA PHE A 179 7.03 13.31 5.30
C PHE A 179 7.79 14.31 4.42
N ALA A 180 9.06 14.61 4.73
CA ALA A 180 9.90 15.41 3.85
C ALA A 180 10.13 14.71 2.49
N HIS A 181 10.33 13.39 2.47
CA HIS A 181 10.42 12.63 1.21
C HIS A 181 9.11 12.65 0.42
N VAL A 182 7.97 12.55 1.10
CA VAL A 182 6.63 12.66 0.48
C VAL A 182 6.45 14.05 -0.16
N ALA A 183 6.78 15.12 0.57
CA ALA A 183 6.74 16.49 0.06
C ALA A 183 7.64 16.67 -1.17
N ALA A 184 8.89 16.20 -1.10
CA ALA A 184 9.85 16.28 -2.20
C ALA A 184 9.35 15.56 -3.47
N CYS A 185 8.74 14.38 -3.33
CA CYS A 185 8.18 13.64 -4.46
C CYS A 185 7.12 14.46 -5.21
N PHE A 186 6.20 15.08 -4.48
CA PHE A 186 5.14 15.89 -5.07
C PHE A 186 5.69 17.17 -5.71
N GLN A 187 6.69 17.82 -5.08
CA GLN A 187 7.35 19.00 -5.64
C GLN A 187 8.10 18.70 -6.96
N GLN A 188 8.64 17.50 -7.09
CA GLN A 188 9.27 17.02 -8.33
C GLN A 188 8.24 16.66 -9.43
N GLY A 189 6.94 16.78 -9.15
CA GLY A 189 5.87 16.45 -10.09
C GLY A 189 5.53 14.96 -10.15
N GLY A 190 5.95 14.18 -9.16
CA GLY A 190 5.54 12.80 -8.98
C GLY A 190 4.03 12.69 -8.69
N MET A 191 3.43 11.58 -9.14
CA MET A 191 2.07 11.19 -8.74
C MET A 191 0.95 12.20 -9.07
N LYS A 192 1.02 12.96 -10.17
CA LYS A 192 -0.03 13.93 -10.58
C LYS A 192 -1.44 13.32 -10.75
N GLY A 193 -1.52 12.01 -10.99
CA GLY A 193 -2.78 11.27 -11.11
C GLY A 193 -3.33 10.71 -9.80
N LEU A 194 -2.69 11.00 -8.66
CA LEU A 194 -3.10 10.50 -7.35
C LEU A 194 -4.41 11.18 -6.91
N GLU A 195 -5.40 10.35 -6.57
CA GLU A 195 -6.73 10.77 -6.12
C GLU A 195 -6.90 10.58 -4.61
N PHE A 196 -6.31 9.53 -4.06
CA PHE A 196 -6.42 9.17 -2.65
C PHE A 196 -5.05 8.91 -2.02
N LEU A 197 -4.79 9.54 -0.88
CA LEU A 197 -3.57 9.40 -0.12
C LEU A 197 -3.87 9.13 1.36
N ASP A 198 -3.49 7.96 1.87
CA ASP A 198 -3.58 7.65 3.30
C ASP A 198 -2.19 7.69 3.93
N LEU A 199 -1.98 8.70 4.78
CA LEU A 199 -0.77 8.94 5.56
C LEU A 199 -1.06 8.88 7.06
N ALA A 200 -2.18 8.29 7.49
CA ALA A 200 -2.57 8.28 8.88
C ALA A 200 -1.60 7.47 9.77
N VAL A 201 -1.52 7.82 11.05
CA VAL A 201 -0.73 7.08 12.06
C VAL A 201 0.78 6.99 11.71
N ASN A 202 1.39 8.07 11.25
CA ASN A 202 2.80 8.09 10.79
C ASN A 202 3.72 9.03 11.57
N GLY A 203 3.22 9.71 12.61
CA GLY A 203 4.06 10.51 13.51
C GLY A 203 4.69 11.74 12.84
N MET A 204 3.90 12.53 12.11
CA MET A 204 4.37 13.72 11.38
C MET A 204 4.97 14.80 12.28
N SER A 205 4.30 15.14 13.40
CA SER A 205 4.48 16.41 14.15
C SER A 205 4.09 17.67 13.35
N ASP A 206 3.98 18.83 14.00
CA ASP A 206 3.41 20.04 13.40
C ASP A 206 4.29 20.66 12.29
N GLU A 207 5.61 20.61 12.43
CA GLU A 207 6.53 21.33 11.54
C GLU A 207 6.46 20.81 10.08
N PRO A 208 6.56 19.49 9.80
CA PRO A 208 6.42 18.98 8.44
C PRO A 208 5.03 19.21 7.84
N ALA A 209 4.00 19.31 8.68
CA ALA A 209 2.64 19.63 8.23
C ALA A 209 2.57 21.00 7.57
N THR A 210 3.36 21.96 8.06
CA THR A 210 3.38 23.32 7.52
C THR A 210 3.84 23.35 6.06
N LEU A 211 4.73 22.43 5.68
CA LEU A 211 5.25 22.28 4.32
C LEU A 211 4.36 21.39 3.45
N LEU A 212 3.85 20.28 4.00
CA LEU A 212 3.09 19.31 3.22
C LEU A 212 1.68 19.79 2.89
N LEU A 213 1.00 20.49 3.81
CA LEU A 213 -0.39 20.95 3.60
C LEU A 213 -0.54 21.87 2.36
N PRO A 214 0.31 22.90 2.16
CA PRO A 214 0.28 23.70 0.93
C PRO A 214 0.47 22.87 -0.35
N ILE A 215 1.34 21.85 -0.31
CA ILE A 215 1.59 20.97 -1.45
C ILE A 215 0.35 20.12 -1.78
N LEU A 216 -0.26 19.52 -0.76
CA LEU A 216 -1.46 18.69 -0.92
C LEU A 216 -2.68 19.48 -1.41
N LEU A 217 -2.77 20.76 -1.06
CA LEU A 217 -3.86 21.63 -1.50
C LEU A 217 -3.57 22.33 -2.84
N SER A 218 -2.37 22.15 -3.42
CA SER A 218 -1.99 22.79 -4.68
C SER A 218 -2.58 22.05 -5.88
N PRO A 219 -3.50 22.68 -6.65
CA PRO A 219 -4.06 22.07 -7.85
C PRO A 219 -3.03 21.95 -8.99
N VAL A 220 -1.88 22.63 -8.89
CA VAL A 220 -0.79 22.54 -9.88
C VAL A 220 0.06 21.29 -9.63
N LEU A 221 0.37 21.00 -8.37
CA LEU A 221 1.20 19.86 -8.00
C LEU A 221 0.41 18.55 -8.03
N LEU A 222 -0.81 18.57 -7.49
CA LEU A 222 -1.66 17.38 -7.34
C LEU A 222 -3.09 17.66 -7.87
N PRO A 223 -3.27 17.83 -9.19
CA PRO A 223 -4.54 18.22 -9.80
C PRO A 223 -5.66 17.20 -9.62
N ALA A 224 -5.33 15.93 -9.41
CA ALA A 224 -6.29 14.84 -9.30
C ALA A 224 -6.67 14.51 -7.85
N LEU A 225 -6.01 15.11 -6.85
CA LEU A 225 -6.15 14.70 -5.45
C LEU A 225 -7.52 15.10 -4.89
N ARG A 226 -8.21 14.12 -4.30
CA ARG A 226 -9.58 14.28 -3.77
C ARG A 226 -9.67 14.02 -2.29
N ASP A 227 -8.93 13.04 -1.79
CA ASP A 227 -9.03 12.58 -0.42
C ASP A 227 -7.65 12.35 0.16
N VAL A 228 -7.39 12.97 1.31
CA VAL A 228 -6.15 12.81 2.06
C VAL A 228 -6.49 12.49 3.51
N ASP A 229 -6.05 11.33 3.98
CA ASP A 229 -6.13 10.95 5.39
C ASP A 229 -4.79 11.21 6.07
N MET A 230 -4.76 12.16 7.01
CA MET A 230 -3.61 12.45 7.87
C MET A 230 -3.97 12.34 9.35
N THR A 231 -5.02 11.57 9.66
CA THR A 231 -5.45 11.34 11.04
C THR A 231 -4.33 10.70 11.87
N PHE A 232 -4.30 11.00 13.17
CA PHE A 232 -3.40 10.37 14.12
C PHE A 232 -1.89 10.60 13.87
N ASN A 233 -1.53 11.74 13.30
CA ASN A 233 -0.14 12.11 12.99
C ASN A 233 0.57 12.96 14.06
N GLY A 234 -0.02 13.10 15.24
CA GLY A 234 0.55 13.93 16.32
C GLY A 234 0.45 15.43 16.05
N LEU A 235 -0.40 15.84 15.10
CA LEU A 235 -0.70 17.23 14.78
C LEU A 235 -1.60 17.86 15.85
N ASP A 236 -1.37 19.14 16.15
CA ASP A 236 -2.43 19.97 16.73
C ASP A 236 -3.52 20.17 15.66
N PRO A 237 -4.71 19.57 15.85
CA PRO A 237 -5.76 19.61 14.83
C PRO A 237 -6.32 21.02 14.63
N THR A 238 -6.25 21.89 15.65
CA THR A 238 -6.70 23.27 15.55
C THR A 238 -5.75 24.04 14.64
N ARG A 239 -4.44 23.97 14.90
CA ARG A 239 -3.43 24.64 14.07
C ARG A 239 -3.46 24.15 12.63
N ALA A 240 -3.54 22.84 12.42
CA ALA A 240 -3.59 22.25 11.08
C ALA A 240 -4.89 22.64 10.34
N ARG A 241 -6.04 22.67 11.02
CA ARG A 241 -7.30 23.13 10.43
C ARG A 241 -7.27 24.62 10.11
N CYS A 242 -6.75 25.46 11.01
CA CYS A 242 -6.56 26.88 10.75
C CYS A 242 -5.67 27.12 9.53
N GLN A 243 -4.60 26.34 9.37
CA GLN A 243 -3.76 26.42 8.17
C GLN A 243 -4.51 26.01 6.91
N VAL A 244 -5.25 24.90 6.93
CA VAL A 244 -6.09 24.47 5.80
C VAL A 244 -7.14 25.53 5.44
N LEU A 245 -7.78 26.15 6.44
CA LEU A 245 -8.75 27.23 6.25
C LEU A 245 -8.11 28.50 5.67
N ALA A 246 -6.93 28.88 6.17
CA ALA A 246 -6.17 30.02 5.66
C ALA A 246 -5.78 29.80 4.18
N LEU A 247 -5.29 28.60 3.84
CA LEU A 247 -4.96 28.21 2.47
C LEU A 247 -6.20 28.14 1.56
N ARG A 248 -7.39 27.93 2.12
CA ARG A 248 -8.69 27.96 1.44
C ARG A 248 -9.33 29.34 1.36
N GLY A 249 -8.67 30.40 1.86
CA GLY A 249 -9.18 31.77 1.76
C GLY A 249 -10.15 32.21 2.88
N GLY A 250 -10.13 31.55 4.05
CA GLY A 250 -10.65 32.07 5.32
C GLY A 250 -12.10 32.57 5.34
N ARG A 251 -13.07 31.68 5.57
CA ARG A 251 -14.40 32.07 6.11
C ARG A 251 -14.88 31.06 7.14
N GLU A 252 -14.60 31.33 8.41
CA GLU A 252 -15.44 30.88 9.51
C GLU A 252 -16.50 31.97 9.73
N GLY A 253 -17.76 31.68 9.39
CA GLY A 253 -18.89 32.59 9.62
C GLY A 253 -19.65 32.92 8.35
N GLY A 254 -20.90 32.43 8.28
CA GLY A 254 -21.86 32.78 7.23
C GLY A 254 -22.41 31.56 6.50
N SER A 255 -23.67 31.26 6.77
CA SER A 255 -24.52 30.34 6.00
C SER A 255 -24.35 30.54 4.49
N HIS A 256 -24.16 29.44 3.76
CA HIS A 256 -24.02 29.36 2.30
C HIS A 256 -22.74 29.96 1.70
N GLY A 257 -21.68 29.14 1.61
CA GLY A 257 -20.48 29.42 0.81
C GLY A 257 -20.04 28.16 0.07
N GLY A 258 -20.10 28.17 -1.26
CA GLY A 258 -19.82 27.03 -2.12
C GLY A 258 -18.42 26.44 -1.90
N ARG A 259 -18.34 25.11 -1.80
CA ARG A 259 -17.07 24.39 -1.95
C ARG A 259 -16.49 24.77 -3.31
N GLU A 260 -15.23 25.21 -3.35
CA GLU A 260 -14.48 25.12 -4.60
C GLU A 260 -14.53 23.65 -5.06
N PRO A 261 -15.09 23.36 -6.24
CA PRO A 261 -15.53 22.01 -6.59
C PRO A 261 -14.38 20.99 -6.77
N ASN A 262 -13.11 21.42 -6.69
CA ASN A 262 -11.93 20.59 -6.97
C ASN A 262 -10.87 20.57 -5.85
N MET A 263 -11.13 21.09 -4.66
CA MET A 263 -10.18 21.03 -3.55
C MET A 263 -10.23 19.66 -2.81
N PRO A 264 -9.09 19.03 -2.48
CA PRO A 264 -9.08 17.76 -1.75
C PRO A 264 -9.63 17.89 -0.33
N VAL A 265 -10.36 16.86 0.10
CA VAL A 265 -10.81 16.65 1.48
C VAL A 265 -9.64 16.16 2.31
N VAL A 266 -9.24 16.95 3.31
CA VAL A 266 -8.14 16.61 4.22
C VAL A 266 -8.72 16.22 5.58
N ARG A 267 -8.54 14.96 5.99
CA ARG A 267 -8.98 14.46 7.30
C ARG A 267 -7.88 14.62 8.32
N LEU A 268 -8.20 15.34 9.40
CA LEU A 268 -7.31 15.68 10.50
C LEU A 268 -8.00 15.31 11.82
N GLU A 269 -7.43 14.34 12.54
CA GLU A 269 -7.89 13.89 13.85
C GLU A 269 -6.70 13.64 14.79
N ARG A 270 -6.87 13.94 16.08
CA ARG A 270 -5.87 13.67 17.13
C ARG A 270 -5.98 12.23 17.60
N LYS A 271 -4.86 11.64 18.06
CA LYS A 271 -4.85 10.36 18.78
C LYS A 271 -5.79 10.46 19.98
N SER A 272 -6.96 9.85 19.90
CA SER A 272 -7.80 9.65 21.07
C SER A 272 -7.02 8.77 22.04
N SER A 273 -7.14 9.05 23.34
CA SER A 273 -6.41 8.41 24.44
C SER A 273 -6.70 6.91 24.61
N VAL A 274 -7.27 6.23 23.61
CA VAL A 274 -7.59 4.82 23.67
C VAL A 274 -6.30 4.03 23.47
N PRO A 275 -5.87 3.20 24.44
CA PRO A 275 -4.63 2.47 24.34
C PRO A 275 -4.65 1.56 23.11
N ILE A 276 -3.64 1.72 22.25
CA ILE A 276 -3.29 0.70 21.26
C ILE A 276 -2.97 -0.54 22.09
N ILE A 277 -3.81 -1.57 22.00
CA ILE A 277 -3.47 -2.89 22.53
C ILE A 277 -2.21 -3.32 21.80
N ARG A 278 -1.05 -3.04 22.39
CA ARG A 278 0.18 -3.75 22.08
C ARG A 278 -0.15 -5.19 22.40
N ARG A 279 -0.44 -6.01 21.38
CA ARG A 279 -0.37 -7.45 21.55
C ARG A 279 1.08 -7.72 21.90
N THR A 280 1.31 -7.92 23.19
CA THR A 280 2.54 -8.45 23.75
C THR A 280 2.91 -9.66 22.91
N GLN A 281 4.08 -9.61 22.29
CA GLN A 281 4.75 -10.79 21.78
C GLN A 281 4.93 -11.72 22.97
N SER A 282 4.06 -12.73 23.12
CA SER A 282 4.33 -13.85 24.00
C SER A 282 5.36 -14.72 23.28
N ALA A 283 6.63 -14.56 23.64
CA ALA A 283 7.66 -15.53 23.30
C ALA A 283 7.25 -16.90 23.89
N PRO A 284 7.43 -18.02 23.17
CA PRO A 284 7.23 -19.33 23.75
C PRO A 284 8.30 -19.54 24.83
N ALA A 285 7.86 -19.89 26.04
CA ALA A 285 8.74 -20.34 27.10
C ALA A 285 9.52 -21.57 26.61
N SER A 286 10.85 -21.46 26.60
CA SER A 286 11.76 -22.60 26.48
C SER A 286 11.64 -23.43 27.76
N SER A 287 10.99 -24.59 27.69
CA SER A 287 11.07 -25.63 28.71
C SER A 287 12.46 -26.29 28.61
N GLY A 288 13.28 -26.07 29.64
CA GLY A 288 14.30 -27.01 30.07
C GLY A 288 13.72 -27.97 31.10
#